data_AF-A0A6L9ZUV4-F1
#
_entry.id   AF-A0A6L9ZUV4-F1
#
_cell.length_a   1.000
_cell.length_b   1.000
_cell.length_c   1.000
_cell.angle_alpha   90.00
_cell.angle_beta   90.00
_cell.angle_gamma   90.00
#
_symmetry.space_group_name_H-M   'P 1'
#
loop_
_entity.id
_entity.type
_entity.pdbx_description
1 polymer ?
#
loop_
_entity_poly.entity_id
_entity_poly.type
_entity_poly.pdbx_seq_one_letter_code
_entity_poly.pdbx_strand_id
1 'polypeptide(L)'
;MTSGIYTVANDVVFDQLVALLNSIEVNVGTDTPVCVIAYDDRTEKVQADIEKRKNVQFLDNPEIFAPWEEFSYEAWKGNLNALSMWAEKGIKGVNRIGMNRRYCGFDPQAPFEKFMYFDADILVLNSVEYIFDQLDSVFSVVQKQFH
;
A
#
# COMPACT_ATOMS: atom_id res chain seq x y z
N MET A 1 -9.25 4.04 18.32
CA MET A 1 -9.12 4.23 16.88
C MET A 1 -7.66 4.37 16.53
N THR A 2 -7.12 3.38 15.83
CA THR A 2 -5.70 3.36 15.46
C THR A 2 -5.55 4.05 14.11
N SER A 3 -4.78 5.14 14.08
CA SER A 3 -4.47 5.88 12.86
C SER A 3 -3.13 5.44 12.27
N GLY A 4 -3.03 5.29 10.95
CA GLY A 4 -1.77 4.91 10.33
C GLY A 4 -1.70 5.12 8.82
N ILE A 5 -0.56 4.76 8.25
CA ILE A 5 -0.29 4.88 6.81
C ILE A 5 -0.11 3.47 6.24
N TYR A 6 -0.80 3.16 5.15
CA TYR A 6 -0.54 1.96 4.36
C TYR A 6 0.33 2.27 3.15
N THR A 7 1.15 1.31 2.76
CA THR A 7 1.82 1.28 1.46
C THR A 7 1.95 -0.16 0.98
N VAL A 8 2.07 -0.38 -0.33
CA VAL A 8 2.32 -1.69 -0.91
C VAL A 8 3.75 -1.70 -1.46
N ALA A 9 4.55 -2.71 -1.10
CA ALA A 9 5.93 -2.81 -1.54
C ALA A 9 6.43 -4.26 -1.62
N ASN A 10 7.55 -4.43 -2.31
CA ASN A 10 8.38 -5.63 -2.34
C ASN A 10 9.84 -5.21 -2.58
N ASP A 11 10.73 -6.20 -2.71
CA ASP A 11 12.17 -5.99 -2.88
C ASP A 11 12.54 -5.26 -4.18
N VAL A 12 11.64 -5.21 -5.17
CA VAL A 12 11.86 -4.50 -6.44
C VAL A 12 11.84 -2.99 -6.23
N VAL A 13 10.95 -2.51 -5.35
CA VAL A 13 10.79 -1.08 -5.03
C VAL A 13 11.39 -0.72 -3.67
N PHE A 14 12.31 -1.56 -3.17
CA PHE A 14 12.88 -1.44 -1.83
C PHE A 14 13.45 -0.05 -1.53
N ASP A 15 14.27 0.50 -2.43
CA ASP A 15 14.89 1.81 -2.22
C ASP A 15 13.84 2.94 -2.15
N GLN A 16 12.75 2.80 -2.90
CA GLN A 16 11.63 3.75 -2.87
C GLN A 16 10.88 3.65 -1.54
N LEU A 17 10.60 2.43 -1.07
CA LEU A 17 10.00 2.20 0.25
C LEU A 17 10.87 2.82 1.36
N VAL A 18 12.18 2.58 1.35
CA VAL A 18 13.10 3.16 2.35
C VAL A 18 13.04 4.68 2.32
N ALA A 19 13.01 5.29 1.14
CA ALA A 19 12.90 6.74 0.99
C ALA A 19 11.56 7.28 1.53
N LEU A 20 10.44 6.61 1.24
CA LEU A 20 9.13 6.93 1.78
C LEU A 20 9.14 6.86 3.31
N LEU A 21 9.59 5.75 3.90
CA LEU A 21 9.62 5.56 5.35
C LEU A 21 10.48 6.62 6.05
N ASN A 22 11.65 6.93 5.50
CA ASN A 22 12.50 7.99 6.05
C ASN A 22 11.83 9.37 5.93
N SER A 23 11.12 9.65 4.83
CA SER A 23 10.41 10.91 4.66
C SER A 23 9.25 11.07 5.64
N ILE A 24 8.53 9.98 5.97
CA ILE A 24 7.49 9.95 7.00
C ILE A 24 8.11 10.21 8.37
N GLU A 25 9.22 9.55 8.70
CA GLU A 25 9.92 9.71 9.96
C GLU A 25 10.34 11.18 10.20
N VAL A 26 10.88 11.83 9.16
CA VAL A 26 11.37 13.21 9.23
C VAL A 26 10.22 14.23 9.28
N ASN A 27 9.16 14.03 8.51
CA ASN A 27 8.16 15.09 8.27
C ASN A 27 6.82 14.89 9.00
N VAL A 28 6.50 13.65 9.39
CA VAL A 28 5.24 13.31 10.09
C VAL A 28 5.53 12.94 11.53
N GLY A 29 6.56 12.11 11.76
CA GLY A 29 7.05 11.78 13.11
C GLY A 29 7.51 10.34 13.23
N THR A 30 8.47 10.12 14.13
CA THR A 30 9.15 8.83 14.38
C THR A 30 8.26 7.74 14.99
N ASP A 31 7.11 8.11 15.55
CA ASP A 31 6.13 7.20 16.14
C ASP A 31 4.94 6.94 15.21
N THR A 32 4.91 7.51 13.99
CA THR A 32 3.81 7.35 13.03
C THR A 32 3.68 5.88 12.63
N PRO A 33 2.52 5.22 12.88
CA PRO A 33 2.34 3.83 12.48
C PRO A 33 2.28 3.67 10.96
N VAL A 34 3.09 2.76 10.41
CA VAL A 34 3.07 2.41 8.99
C VAL A 34 2.87 0.90 8.84
N CYS A 35 2.01 0.48 7.92
CA CYS A 35 1.82 -0.91 7.55
C CYS A 35 2.21 -1.11 6.08
N VAL A 36 3.25 -1.90 5.84
CA VAL A 36 3.73 -2.26 4.51
C VAL A 36 3.10 -3.57 4.11
N ILE A 37 2.32 -3.55 3.04
CA ILE A 37 1.59 -4.70 2.50
C ILE A 37 2.44 -5.37 1.42
N ALA A 38 2.61 -6.69 1.52
CA ALA A 38 3.37 -7.48 0.55
C ALA A 38 2.75 -7.38 -0.85
N TYR A 39 3.48 -6.84 -1.82
CA TYR A 39 3.03 -6.83 -3.22
C TYR A 39 3.04 -8.25 -3.84
N ASP A 40 4.11 -9.00 -3.57
CA ASP A 40 4.32 -10.40 -3.95
C ASP A 40 5.33 -11.04 -2.98
N ASP A 41 5.81 -12.24 -3.29
CA ASP A 41 6.63 -13.05 -2.39
C ASP A 41 8.09 -12.56 -2.27
N ARG A 42 8.51 -11.55 -3.04
CA ARG A 42 9.89 -11.04 -3.02
C ARG A 42 10.05 -10.00 -1.92
N THR A 43 10.15 -10.42 -0.67
CA THR A 43 10.01 -9.51 0.49
C THR A 43 11.15 -9.60 1.51
N GLU A 44 12.24 -10.30 1.18
CA GLU A 44 13.36 -10.53 2.10
C GLU A 44 14.00 -9.21 2.57
N LYS A 45 14.27 -8.28 1.64
CA LYS A 45 14.88 -6.99 1.98
C LYS A 45 13.92 -6.11 2.76
N VAL A 46 12.67 -6.08 2.32
CA VAL A 46 11.60 -5.30 2.96
C VAL A 46 11.43 -5.74 4.42
N GLN A 47 11.27 -7.04 4.67
CA GLN A 47 11.10 -7.56 6.03
C GLN A 47 12.32 -7.25 6.89
N ALA A 48 13.54 -7.46 6.39
CA ALA A 48 14.77 -7.19 7.12
C ALA A 48 14.98 -5.70 7.48
N ASP A 49 14.43 -4.76 6.70
CA ASP A 49 14.45 -3.33 7.08
C ASP A 49 13.35 -3.00 8.09
N ILE A 50 12.14 -3.52 7.89
CA ILE A 50 10.99 -3.27 8.76
C ILE A 50 11.24 -3.78 10.19
N GLU A 51 11.89 -4.93 10.37
CA GLU A 51 12.23 -5.47 11.69
C GLU A 51 13.07 -4.51 12.55
N LYS A 52 13.78 -3.55 11.93
CA LYS A 52 14.60 -2.55 12.62
C LYS A 52 13.79 -1.33 13.06
N ARG A 53 12.52 -1.21 12.65
CA ARG A 53 11.67 -0.02 12.83
C ARG A 53 10.51 -0.35 13.77
N LYS A 54 10.48 0.28 14.95
CA LYS A 54 9.46 0.05 15.99
C LYS A 54 8.01 0.39 15.58
N ASN A 55 7.85 1.30 14.63
CA ASN A 55 6.57 1.89 14.22
C ASN A 55 6.11 1.39 12.85
N VAL A 56 6.85 0.45 12.24
CA VAL A 56 6.50 -0.13 10.95
C VAL A 56 6.20 -1.62 11.12
N GLN A 57 5.09 -2.07 10.58
CA GLN A 57 4.71 -3.48 10.55
C GLN A 57 4.60 -3.96 9.10
N PHE A 58 4.78 -5.27 8.91
CA PHE A 58 4.64 -5.93 7.62
C PHE A 58 3.38 -6.80 7.60
N LEU A 59 2.54 -6.62 6.58
CA LEU A 59 1.35 -7.42 6.36
C LEU A 59 1.57 -8.34 5.15
N ASP A 60 1.63 -9.63 5.42
CA ASP A 60 1.66 -10.70 4.42
C ASP A 60 0.70 -11.80 4.85
N ASN A 61 -0.57 -11.61 4.55
CA ASN A 61 -1.65 -12.53 4.93
C ASN A 61 -2.52 -12.87 3.71
N PRO A 62 -2.30 -14.04 3.10
CA PRO A 62 -3.08 -14.49 1.94
C PRO A 62 -4.60 -14.53 2.17
N GLU A 63 -5.05 -14.78 3.40
CA GLU A 63 -6.49 -14.83 3.71
C GLU A 63 -7.13 -13.45 3.60
N ILE A 64 -6.42 -12.40 4.01
CA ILE A 64 -6.85 -11.01 3.83
C ILE A 64 -6.75 -10.62 2.35
N PHE A 65 -5.74 -11.10 1.62
CA PHE A 65 -5.50 -10.72 0.23
C PHE A 65 -6.49 -11.33 -0.76
N ALA A 66 -6.85 -12.61 -0.57
CA ALA A 66 -7.58 -13.39 -1.56
C ALA A 66 -8.93 -12.76 -1.99
N PRO A 67 -9.78 -12.24 -1.08
CA PRO A 67 -11.03 -11.59 -1.49
C PRO A 67 -10.81 -10.35 -2.38
N TRP A 68 -9.76 -9.58 -2.11
CA TRP A 68 -9.45 -8.36 -2.88
C TRP A 68 -8.79 -8.66 -4.22
N GLU A 69 -7.97 -9.71 -4.28
CA GLU A 69 -7.43 -10.22 -5.54
C GLU A 69 -8.55 -10.79 -6.42
N GLU A 70 -9.47 -11.57 -5.86
CA GLU A 70 -10.63 -12.10 -6.57
C GLU A 70 -11.54 -10.97 -7.07
N PHE A 71 -11.88 -10.01 -6.21
CA PHE A 71 -12.65 -8.83 -6.60
C PHE A 71 -12.00 -8.11 -7.80
N SER A 72 -10.68 -7.94 -7.75
CA SER A 72 -9.93 -7.28 -8.82
C SER A 72 -9.93 -8.14 -10.09
N TYR A 73 -9.76 -9.45 -9.96
CA TYR A 73 -9.85 -10.36 -11.08
C TYR A 73 -11.22 -10.27 -11.77
N GLU A 74 -12.29 -10.33 -11.00
CA GLU A 74 -13.67 -10.23 -11.48
C GLU A 74 -13.96 -8.88 -12.16
N ALA A 75 -13.38 -7.78 -11.66
CA ALA A 75 -13.50 -6.47 -12.29
C ALA A 75 -12.80 -6.40 -13.66
N TRP A 76 -11.70 -7.15 -13.85
CA TRP A 76 -10.89 -7.10 -15.06
C TRP A 76 -11.16 -8.21 -16.06
N LYS A 77 -11.78 -9.34 -15.66
CA LYS A 77 -11.98 -10.51 -16.55
C LYS A 77 -12.83 -10.20 -17.79
N GLY A 78 -13.69 -9.19 -17.71
CA GLY A 78 -14.51 -8.73 -18.85
C GLY A 78 -13.75 -7.85 -19.86
N ASN A 79 -12.55 -7.36 -19.52
CA ASN A 79 -11.76 -6.48 -20.37
C ASN A 79 -10.82 -7.28 -21.29
N LEU A 80 -11.40 -7.88 -22.33
CA LEU A 80 -10.69 -8.75 -23.27
C LEU A 80 -9.49 -8.08 -23.97
N ASN A 81 -9.58 -6.76 -24.21
CA ASN A 81 -8.48 -6.00 -24.81
C ASN A 81 -7.28 -5.92 -23.86
N ALA A 82 -7.52 -5.56 -22.60
CA ALA A 82 -6.44 -5.50 -21.60
C ALA A 82 -5.79 -6.87 -21.38
N LEU A 83 -6.60 -7.93 -21.27
CA LEU A 83 -6.11 -9.29 -21.11
C LEU A 83 -5.25 -9.75 -22.29
N SER A 84 -5.69 -9.46 -23.53
CA SER A 84 -4.91 -9.79 -24.74
C SER A 84 -3.57 -9.05 -24.75
N MET A 85 -3.57 -7.75 -24.48
CA MET A 85 -2.34 -6.94 -24.42
C MET A 85 -1.36 -7.40 -23.33
N TRP A 86 -1.86 -7.91 -22.20
CA TRP A 86 -1.01 -8.45 -21.14
C TRP A 86 -0.46 -9.83 -21.50
N ALA A 87 -1.28 -10.69 -22.11
CA ALA A 87 -0.86 -11.99 -22.59
C ALA A 87 0.25 -11.89 -23.65
N GLU A 88 0.17 -10.92 -24.57
CA GLU A 88 1.23 -10.63 -25.55
C GLU A 88 2.57 -10.27 -24.90
N LYS A 89 2.54 -9.74 -23.67
CA LYS A 89 3.72 -9.41 -22.87
C LYS A 89 4.17 -10.56 -21.95
N GLY A 90 3.56 -11.74 -22.08
CA GLY A 90 3.85 -12.92 -21.25
C GLY A 90 3.25 -12.87 -19.84
N ILE A 91 2.34 -11.94 -19.57
CA ILE A 91 1.67 -11.82 -18.27
C ILE A 91 0.48 -12.78 -18.25
N LYS A 92 0.38 -13.60 -17.19
CA LYS A 92 -0.75 -14.49 -16.97
C LYS A 92 -1.82 -13.78 -16.13
N GLY A 93 -3.05 -13.75 -16.62
CA GLY A 93 -4.19 -13.17 -15.91
C GLY A 93 -4.13 -11.64 -15.84
N VAL A 94 -4.55 -11.09 -14.71
CA VAL A 94 -4.62 -9.65 -14.49
C VAL A 94 -3.25 -9.09 -14.11
N ASN A 95 -2.77 -8.13 -14.89
CA ASN A 95 -1.49 -7.50 -14.64
C ASN A 95 -1.50 -6.72 -13.31
N ARG A 96 -0.40 -6.82 -12.55
CA ARG A 96 -0.18 -6.14 -11.28
C ARG A 96 -1.26 -6.39 -10.22
N ILE A 97 -1.77 -7.62 -10.13
CA ILE A 97 -2.81 -7.98 -9.16
C ILE A 97 -2.43 -7.61 -7.72
N GLY A 98 -1.15 -7.78 -7.35
CA GLY A 98 -0.62 -7.43 -6.03
C GLY A 98 -0.79 -5.97 -5.62
N MET A 99 -0.92 -5.04 -6.58
CA MET A 99 -1.22 -3.63 -6.29
C MET A 99 -2.59 -3.47 -5.60
N ASN A 100 -3.54 -4.36 -5.88
CA ASN A 100 -4.88 -4.30 -5.32
C ASN A 100 -4.94 -4.81 -3.87
N ARG A 101 -3.87 -5.39 -3.35
CA ARG A 101 -3.75 -5.70 -1.91
C ARG A 101 -3.81 -4.44 -1.05
N ARG A 102 -3.67 -3.23 -1.62
CA ARG A 102 -3.97 -1.97 -0.91
C ARG A 102 -5.40 -1.89 -0.35
N TYR A 103 -6.36 -2.60 -0.95
CA TYR A 103 -7.74 -2.63 -0.46
C TYR A 103 -7.88 -3.35 0.89
N CYS A 104 -6.86 -4.11 1.30
CA CYS A 104 -6.81 -4.74 2.63
C CYS A 104 -6.90 -3.72 3.76
N GLY A 105 -6.60 -2.43 3.53
CA GLY A 105 -6.85 -1.39 4.53
C GLY A 105 -8.32 -1.27 4.96
N PHE A 106 -9.26 -1.75 4.15
CA PHE A 106 -10.69 -1.80 4.47
C PHE A 106 -11.15 -3.15 5.07
N ASP A 107 -10.24 -4.13 5.20
CA ASP A 107 -10.57 -5.41 5.81
C ASP A 107 -10.79 -5.24 7.33
N PRO A 108 -11.78 -5.91 7.95
CA PRO A 108 -11.99 -5.85 9.40
C PRO A 108 -10.78 -6.29 10.24
N GLN A 109 -9.86 -7.08 9.67
CA GLN A 109 -8.63 -7.54 10.33
C GLN A 109 -7.45 -6.59 10.09
N ALA A 110 -7.65 -5.51 9.33
CA ALA A 110 -6.60 -4.53 9.06
C ALA A 110 -6.25 -3.73 10.33
N PRO A 111 -4.97 -3.35 10.51
CA PRO A 111 -4.50 -2.75 11.77
C PRO A 111 -5.00 -1.32 12.05
N PHE A 112 -5.46 -0.60 11.02
CA PHE A 112 -5.82 0.82 11.13
C PHE A 112 -7.30 1.04 10.78
N GLU A 113 -8.00 1.75 11.67
CA GLU A 113 -9.39 2.19 11.47
C GLU A 113 -9.46 3.49 10.65
N LYS A 114 -8.45 4.36 10.82
CA LYS A 114 -8.33 5.64 10.12
C LYS A 114 -6.99 5.67 9.42
N PHE A 115 -6.96 5.78 8.10
CA PHE A 115 -5.71 5.61 7.38
C PHE A 115 -5.57 6.49 6.14
N MET A 116 -4.32 6.69 5.76
CA MET A 116 -3.93 7.16 4.43
C MET A 116 -3.21 6.04 3.70
N TYR A 117 -3.32 6.00 2.37
CA TYR A 117 -2.51 5.13 1.53
C TYR A 117 -1.52 5.96 0.73
N PHE A 118 -0.25 5.59 0.76
CA PHE A 118 0.79 6.16 -0.09
C PHE A 118 1.41 5.07 -0.98
N ASP A 119 1.58 5.39 -2.26
CA ASP A 119 2.42 4.57 -3.14
C ASP A 119 3.88 4.65 -2.66
N ALA A 120 4.63 3.56 -2.86
CA ALA A 120 6.01 3.44 -2.37
C ALA A 120 6.96 4.48 -2.99
N ASP A 121 6.61 5.08 -4.13
CA ASP A 121 7.38 6.08 -4.86
C ASP A 121 7.05 7.53 -4.47
N ILE A 122 6.29 7.74 -3.41
CA ILE A 122 6.00 9.07 -2.84
C ILE A 122 7.08 9.48 -1.84
N LEU A 123 7.34 10.79 -1.76
CA LEU A 123 8.04 11.43 -0.65
C LEU A 123 7.09 12.37 0.10
N VAL A 124 7.06 12.24 1.42
CA VAL A 124 6.34 13.16 2.29
C VAL A 124 7.27 14.34 2.60
N LEU A 125 6.81 15.56 2.33
CA LEU A 125 7.63 16.78 2.46
C LEU A 125 7.19 17.70 3.61
N ASN A 126 6.09 17.38 4.27
CA ASN A 126 5.57 18.13 5.43
C ASN A 126 4.62 17.23 6.24
N SER A 127 4.19 17.71 7.40
CA SER A 127 3.17 17.04 8.20
C SER A 127 1.89 16.80 7.40
N VAL A 128 1.28 15.65 7.64
CA VAL A 128 0.01 15.19 7.07
C VAL A 128 -1.09 15.07 8.13
N GLU A 129 -0.83 15.57 9.35
CA GLU A 129 -1.77 15.52 10.48
C GLU A 129 -3.11 16.18 10.12
N TYR A 130 -3.07 17.31 9.40
CA TYR A 130 -4.26 17.99 8.93
C TYR A 130 -5.15 17.10 8.04
N ILE A 131 -4.57 16.13 7.30
CA ILE A 131 -5.34 15.19 6.48
C ILE A 131 -6.08 14.21 7.38
N PHE A 132 -5.44 13.73 8.45
CA PHE A 132 -6.12 12.92 9.45
C PHE A 132 -7.28 13.71 10.07
N ASP A 133 -7.11 14.98 10.45
CA ASP A 133 -8.21 15.77 11.01
C ASP A 133 -9.42 15.88 10.06
N GLN A 134 -9.18 16.02 8.76
CA GLN A 134 -10.27 16.06 7.77
C GLN A 134 -11.06 14.75 7.69
N LEU A 135 -10.43 13.60 7.90
CA LEU A 135 -11.10 12.30 7.85
C LEU A 135 -12.16 12.11 8.95
N ASP A 136 -12.21 12.99 9.97
CA ASP A 136 -13.33 12.98 10.94
C ASP A 136 -14.62 13.57 10.35
N SER A 137 -14.51 14.33 9.27
CA SER A 137 -15.64 15.01 8.60
C SER A 137 -15.95 14.47 7.22
N VAL A 138 -15.03 13.74 6.58
CA VAL A 138 -15.20 13.19 5.22
C VAL A 138 -14.75 11.74 5.13
N PHE A 139 -15.41 10.96 4.25
CA PHE A 139 -15.12 9.54 4.06
C PHE A 139 -13.76 9.28 3.37
N SER A 140 -13.27 10.19 2.54
CA SER A 140 -11.98 10.05 1.87
C SER A 140 -11.41 11.39 1.44
N VAL A 141 -10.08 11.53 1.50
CA VAL A 141 -9.33 12.65 0.92
C VAL A 141 -8.43 12.09 -0.17
N VAL A 142 -8.51 12.63 -1.38
CA VAL A 142 -7.65 12.25 -2.51
C VAL A 142 -6.74 13.43 -2.85
N GLN A 143 -5.44 13.28 -2.61
CA GLN A 143 -4.43 14.25 -3.02
C GLN A 143 -3.68 13.72 -4.24
N LYS A 144 -3.83 14.40 -5.38
CA LYS A 144 -3.12 14.07 -6.61
C LYS A 144 -1.82 14.87 -6.68
N GLN A 145 -0.67 14.19 -6.71
CA GLN A 145 0.59 14.83 -7.10
C GLN A 145 0.57 15.08 -8.60
N PHE A 146 0.85 16.31 -9.02
CA PHE A 146 1.08 16.64 -10.42
C PHE A 146 2.55 16.34 -10.76
N HIS A 147 2.78 15.63 -11.87
CA HIS A 147 4.09 15.51 -12.51
C HIS A 147 4.25 16.63 -13.55
#